data_AF-A0A453QA29-F1
#
_entry.id   AF-A0A453QA29-F1
#
_cell.length_a   1.000
_cell.length_b   1.000
_cell.length_c   1.000
_cell.angle_alpha   90.00
_cell.angle_beta   90.00
_cell.angle_gamma   90.00
#
_symmetry.space_group_name_H-M   'P 1'
#
loop_
_entity.id
_entity.type
_entity.pdbx_description
1 polymer ?
#
loop_
_entity_poly.entity_id
_entity_poly.type
_entity_poly.pdbx_seq_one_letter_code
_entity_poly.pdbx_strand_id
1 'polypeptide(L)' 'DSTQWKLTKNGIFMVKSFYTDLINSGPLSRSLHIWKVKFPLRIKILMWFVHKQVILTKDNLLKRRWVGNSR' A
#
# COMPACT_ATOMS: atom_id res chain seq x y z
N ASP A 1 24.36 24.19 0.58
CA ASP A 1 22.96 23.78 0.82
C ASP A 1 22.84 22.87 2.03
N SER A 2 21.95 23.19 2.97
CA SER A 2 21.60 22.33 4.10
C SER A 2 20.17 21.81 3.94
N THR A 3 19.98 20.50 4.11
CA THR A 3 18.65 19.87 4.08
C THR A 3 17.91 20.18 5.39
N GLN A 4 17.02 21.17 5.35
CA GLN A 4 16.23 21.60 6.50
C GLN A 4 14.92 20.79 6.60
N TRP A 5 14.58 20.34 7.81
CA TRP A 5 13.34 19.62 8.08
C TRP A 5 12.14 20.57 8.08
N LYS A 6 11.28 20.48 7.05
CA LYS A 6 10.17 21.42 6.83
C LYS A 6 8.96 21.25 7.76
N LEU A 7 8.87 20.13 8.49
CA LEU A 7 7.72 19.83 9.35
C LEU A 7 7.82 20.48 10.74
N THR A 8 8.98 21.03 11.11
CA THR A 8 9.15 21.79 12.34
C THR A 8 9.83 23.11 12.06
N LYS A 9 9.40 24.18 12.72
CA LYS A 9 9.97 25.54 12.57
C LYS A 9 11.45 25.63 12.89
N ASN A 10 11.97 24.69 13.68
CA ASN A 10 13.36 24.67 14.12
C ASN A 10 14.30 24.00 13.11
N GLY A 11 13.79 23.48 11.98
CA GLY A 11 14.60 22.86 10.92
C GLY A 11 15.25 21.52 11.29
N ILE A 12 15.07 21.04 12.53
CA ILE A 12 15.66 19.81 13.06
C ILE A 12 14.71 18.63 12.83
N PHE A 13 15.25 17.51 12.34
CA PHE A 13 14.49 16.28 12.20
C PHE A 13 13.95 15.78 13.55
N MET A 14 12.65 15.56 13.63
CA MET A 14 12.01 14.98 14.80
C MET A 14 11.13 13.80 14.41
N VAL A 15 11.44 12.61 14.95
CA VAL A 15 10.71 11.37 14.70
C VAL A 15 9.20 11.54 14.98
N LYS A 16 8.85 12.25 16.05
CA LYS A 16 7.45 12.57 16.39
C LYS A 16 6.75 13.33 15.27
N SER A 17 7.37 14.38 14.73
CA SER A 17 6.79 15.17 13.64
C SER A 17 6.68 14.39 12.33
N PHE A 18 7.65 13.51 12.03
CA PHE A 18 7.63 12.63 10.88
C PHE A 18 6.43 11.67 10.92
N TYR A 19 6.25 10.95 12.02
CA TYR A 19 5.14 10.00 12.16
C TYR A 19 3.78 10.71 12.23
N THR A 20 3.71 11.87 12.89
CA THR A 20 2.47 12.65 12.96
C THR A 20 2.07 13.14 11.58
N ASP A 21 3.01 13.63 10.77
CA ASP A 21 2.72 13.99 9.39
C ASP A 21 2.30 12.76 8.59
N LEU A 22 3.07 11.66 8.61
CA LEU A 22 2.78 10.43 7.87
C LEU A 22 1.38 9.84 8.15
N ILE A 23 0.92 9.91 9.40
CA ILE A 23 -0.41 9.43 9.80
C ILE A 23 -1.52 10.36 9.26
N ASN A 24 -1.25 11.68 9.21
CA ASN A 24 -2.23 12.68 8.80
C ASN A 24 -2.20 13.00 7.29
N SER A 25 -1.09 12.73 6.59
CA SER A 25 -0.86 13.12 5.19
C SER A 25 -1.30 12.07 4.17
N GLY A 26 -1.76 10.89 4.61
CA GLY A 26 -2.15 9.80 3.72
C GLY A 26 -3.59 9.30 3.92
N PRO A 27 -4.30 8.89 2.85
CA PRO A 27 -5.52 8.12 2.99
C PRO A 27 -5.17 6.70 3.42
N LEU A 28 -4.86 6.50 4.71
CA LEU A 28 -4.81 5.18 5.36
C LEU A 28 -6.14 4.40 5.18
N SER A 29 -7.19 5.14 4.80
CA SER A 29 -8.57 4.71 4.59
C SER A 29 -8.76 3.64 3.50
N ARG A 30 -7.87 3.55 2.51
CA ARG A 30 -8.19 2.77 1.29
C ARG A 30 -8.18 1.24 1.53
N SER A 31 -7.36 0.73 2.46
CA SER A 31 -7.38 -0.70 2.83
C SER A 31 -8.27 -1.02 4.05
N LEU A 32 -8.57 -0.07 4.92
CA LEU A 32 -9.43 -0.29 6.10
C LEU A 32 -10.83 -0.75 5.70
N HIS A 33 -11.35 -0.23 4.58
CA HIS A 33 -12.62 -0.68 4.03
C HIS A 33 -12.61 -2.17 3.68
N ILE A 34 -11.51 -2.71 3.12
CA ILE A 34 -11.36 -4.14 2.78
C ILE A 34 -11.49 -5.00 4.04
N TRP A 35 -10.96 -4.53 5.17
CA TRP A 35 -10.99 -5.28 6.43
C TRP A 35 -12.35 -5.20 7.16
N LYS A 36 -13.09 -4.11 6.98
CA LYS A 36 -14.42 -3.90 7.60
C LYS A 36 -15.54 -4.74 6.98
N VAL A 37 -15.42 -5.19 5.73
CA VAL A 37 -16.49 -6.00 5.10
C VAL A 37 -16.54 -7.42 5.68
N LYS A 38 -17.75 -7.97 5.87
CA LYS A 38 -17.96 -9.37 6.28
C LYS A 38 -17.68 -10.34 5.11
N PHE A 39 -16.41 -10.53 4.78
CA PHE A 39 -15.96 -11.56 3.83
C PHE A 39 -15.04 -12.59 4.49
N PRO A 40 -14.98 -13.82 3.94
CA PRO A 40 -13.93 -14.78 4.25
C PRO A 40 -12.53 -14.19 4.08
N LEU A 41 -11.61 -14.58 4.97
CA LEU A 41 -10.25 -14.05 5.04
C LEU A 41 -9.48 -14.15 3.71
N ARG A 42 -9.69 -15.25 2.97
CA ARG A 42 -9.05 -15.49 1.67
C ARG A 42 -9.38 -14.39 0.64
N ILE A 43 -10.63 -13.93 0.62
CA ILE A 43 -11.09 -12.88 -0.30
C ILE A 43 -10.50 -11.52 0.11
N LYS A 44 -10.41 -11.23 1.41
CA LYS A 44 -9.78 -10.00 1.92
C LYS A 44 -8.31 -9.90 1.53
N ILE A 45 -7.58 -11.01 1.63
CA ILE A 45 -6.16 -11.07 1.25
C ILE A 45 -6.01 -10.79 -0.25
N LEU A 46 -6.80 -11.43 -1.11
CA LEU A 46 -6.78 -11.16 -2.56
C LEU A 46 -7.11 -9.70 -2.87
N MET A 47 -8.15 -9.15 -2.25
CA MET A 47 -8.57 -7.77 -2.44
C MET A 47 -7.50 -6.77 -1.97
N TRP A 48 -6.76 -7.10 -0.90
CA TRP A 48 -5.61 -6.32 -0.44
C TRP A 48 -4.43 -6.37 -1.44
N PHE A 49 -4.11 -7.54 -2.01
CA PHE A 49 -3.12 -7.66 -3.10
C PHE A 49 -3.52 -6.86 -4.34
N VAL A 50 -4.81 -6.91 -4.70
CA VAL A 50 -5.40 -6.13 -5.80
C VAL A 50 -5.24 -4.65 -5.60
N HIS A 51 -5.63 -4.19 -4.42
CA HIS A 51 -5.52 -2.80 -4.02
C HIS A 51 -4.05 -2.32 -4.01
N LYS A 52 -3.11 -3.17 -3.64
CA LYS A 52 -1.67 -2.86 -3.67
C LYS A 52 -1.05 -2.96 -5.07
N GLN A 53 -1.80 -3.40 -6.07
CA GLN A 53 -1.31 -3.73 -7.42
C GLN A 53 -0.13 -4.71 -7.43
N VAL A 54 0.00 -5.54 -6.39
CA VAL A 54 1.01 -6.61 -6.28
C VAL A 54 0.45 -7.93 -6.84
N ILE A 55 -0.62 -7.85 -7.63
CA ILE A 55 -1.26 -9.02 -8.24
C ILE A 55 -0.29 -9.62 -9.27
N LEU A 56 0.55 -10.55 -8.84
CA LEU A 56 1.35 -11.39 -9.72
C LEU A 56 0.46 -12.38 -10.50
N THR A 57 -0.79 -12.08 -10.86
CA THR A 57 -1.57 -13.04 -11.65
C THR A 57 -0.92 -13.19 -13.01
N LYS A 58 -0.53 -12.09 -13.67
CA LYS A 58 0.22 -12.17 -14.93
C LYS A 58 1.60 -12.81 -14.74
N ASP A 59 2.37 -12.36 -13.77
CA ASP A 59 3.75 -12.81 -13.56
C ASP A 59 3.87 -14.24 -12.99
N ASN A 60 2.95 -14.67 -12.12
CA ASN A 60 2.89 -16.07 -11.68
C ASN A 60 2.37 -16.99 -12.79
N LEU A 61 1.42 -16.54 -13.63
CA LEU A 61 1.00 -17.30 -14.80
C LEU A 61 2.16 -17.46 -15.79
N LEU A 62 2.93 -16.40 -16.02
CA LEU A 62 4.15 -16.43 -16.84
C LEU A 62 5.22 -17.37 -16.24
N LYS A 63 5.50 -17.28 -14.93
CA LYS A 63 6.44 -18.21 -14.23
C LYS A 63 6.00 -19.68 -14.33
N ARG A 64 4.70 -19.94 -14.45
CA ARG A 64 4.14 -21.29 -14.60
C ARG A 64 4.00 -21.75 -16.05
N ARG A 65 4.57 -21.01 -17.02
CA ARG A 65 4.45 -21.26 -18.47
C ARG A 65 2.99 -21.40 -18.92
N TRP A 66 2.10 -20.63 -18.32
CA TRP A 66 0.70 -20.63 -18.73
C TRP A 66 0.58 -19.93 -20.08
N VAL A 67 0.37 -20.73 -21.13
CA VAL A 67 0.00 -20.25 -22.46
C VAL A 67 -1.49 -19.96 -22.37
N GLY A 68 -1.87 -18.69 -22.40
CA GLY A 68 -3.27 -18.29 -22.29
C GLY A 68 -4.14 -18.98 -23.34
N ASN A 69 -5.45 -19.02 -23.12
CA ASN A 69 -6.36 -19.55 -24.12
C ASN A 69 -6.41 -18.58 -25.32
N SER A 70 -5.85 -19.01 -26.45
CA SER A 70 -5.98 -18.33 -27.74
C SER A 70 -7.37 -18.60 -28.28
N ARG A 71 -8.35 -17.82 -27.84
CA ARG A 71 -9.66 -17.71 -28.51
C ARG A 71 -9.89 -16.27 -28.90
#